data_AF-A0A542EWI9-F1
#
_entry.id   AF-A0A542EWI9-F1
#
_cell.length_a   1.000
_cell.length_b   1.000
_cell.length_c   1.000
_cell.angle_alpha   90.00
_cell.angle_beta   90.00
_cell.angle_gamma   90.00
#
_symmetry.space_group_name_H-M   'P 1'
#
loop_
_entity.id
_entity.type
_entity.pdbx_description
1 polymer ?
#
loop_
_entity_poly.entity_id
_entity_poly.type
_entity_poly.pdbx_seq_one_letter_code
_entity_poly.pdbx_strand_id
1 'polypeptide(L)'
;MGSNRRYPRDSPPNLTARHCWVLRTVRERGPSPGLILEWRQTNSGAWAARVVYVPDHREGRSVEDWFADYHLRPIDVWPSEGTQQAARYGTER
;
A
#
# COMPACT_ATOMS: atom_id res chain seq x y z
N MET A 1 -16.95 23.31 27.94
CA MET A 1 -16.36 21.96 27.84
C MET A 1 -16.39 21.53 26.37
N GLY A 2 -15.25 21.60 25.67
CA GLY A 2 -15.16 21.22 24.27
C GLY A 2 -15.17 19.69 24.13
N SER A 3 -16.21 19.15 23.52
CA SER A 3 -16.30 17.74 23.18
C SER A 3 -15.12 17.39 22.27
N ASN A 4 -14.13 16.70 22.83
CA ASN A 4 -13.07 15.98 22.11
C ASN A 4 -13.73 14.86 21.29
N ARG A 5 -14.46 15.23 20.23
CA ARG A 5 -14.81 14.32 19.14
C ARG A 5 -13.49 14.00 18.46
N ARG A 6 -12.76 13.05 19.03
CA ARG A 6 -11.81 12.24 18.29
C ARG A 6 -12.67 11.58 17.22
N TYR A 7 -12.73 12.18 16.04
CA TYR A 7 -13.20 11.48 14.85
C TYR A 7 -12.50 10.12 14.88
N PRO A 8 -13.22 9.00 14.71
CA PRO A 8 -12.58 7.72 14.51
C PRO A 8 -11.56 7.95 13.39
N ARG A 9 -10.27 7.95 13.72
CA ARG A 9 -9.26 7.95 12.67
C ARG A 9 -9.47 6.62 11.99
N ASP A 10 -10.01 6.64 10.78
CA ASP A 10 -10.16 5.46 9.94
C ASP A 10 -8.90 4.62 10.10
N SER A 11 -9.03 3.37 10.53
CA SER A 11 -7.83 2.57 10.79
C SER A 11 -7.01 2.50 9.51
N PRO A 12 -5.67 2.68 9.58
CA PRO A 12 -4.85 2.57 8.38
C PRO A 12 -5.10 1.22 7.71
N PRO A 13 -4.98 1.16 6.37
CA PRO A 13 -5.26 -0.05 5.62
C PRO A 13 -4.26 -1.14 6.04
N ASN A 14 -4.75 -2.07 6.86
CA ASN A 14 -4.07 -3.26 7.37
C ASN A 14 -2.77 -3.01 8.19
N LEU A 15 -2.92 -2.86 9.52
CA LEU A 15 -1.81 -2.67 10.46
C LEU A 15 -0.84 -3.85 10.59
N THR A 16 -1.25 -5.07 10.20
CA THR A 16 -0.43 -6.28 10.36
C THR A 16 0.40 -6.60 9.12
N ALA A 17 -0.06 -6.18 7.94
CA ALA A 17 0.68 -6.31 6.70
C ALA A 17 1.81 -5.25 6.64
N ARG A 18 3.02 -5.66 7.03
CA ARG A 18 4.22 -4.81 6.90
C ARG A 18 4.90 -4.95 5.56
N HIS A 19 4.76 -6.09 4.89
CA HIS A 19 5.36 -6.29 3.56
C HIS A 19 4.38 -5.85 2.48
N CYS A 20 4.86 -5.03 1.55
CA CYS A 20 4.06 -4.50 0.47
C CYS A 20 4.81 -4.46 -0.86
N TRP A 21 4.07 -4.51 -1.96
CA TRP A 21 4.52 -4.11 -3.28
C TRP A 21 4.35 -2.60 -3.45
N VAL A 22 5.43 -1.92 -3.85
CA VAL A 22 5.45 -0.51 -4.26
C VAL A 22 5.22 -0.46 -5.77
N LEU A 23 4.01 -0.04 -6.20
CA LEU A 23 3.56 -0.16 -7.59
C LEU A 23 4.19 0.87 -8.54
N ARG A 24 4.54 2.06 -8.05
CA ARG A 24 5.21 3.10 -8.83
C ARG A 24 6.43 3.60 -8.08
N THR A 25 7.59 3.31 -8.62
CA THR A 25 8.84 3.93 -8.21
C THR A 25 9.24 4.96 -9.28
N VAL A 26 10.04 5.96 -8.91
CA VAL A 26 10.51 7.03 -9.83
C VAL A 26 11.23 6.48 -11.07
N ARG A 27 11.65 5.20 -11.06
CA ARG A 27 12.43 4.55 -12.13
C ARG A 27 11.67 3.50 -12.95
N GLU A 28 10.34 3.39 -12.83
CA GLU A 28 9.46 2.57 -13.70
C GLU A 28 9.89 1.10 -13.94
N ARG A 29 10.54 0.44 -12.97
CA ARG A 29 10.82 -1.01 -13.03
C ARG A 29 9.82 -1.84 -12.24
N GLY A 30 8.55 -1.78 -12.65
CA GLY A 30 7.50 -2.62 -12.09
C GLY A 30 7.32 -2.51 -10.56
N PRO A 31 6.53 -3.41 -9.96
CA PRO A 31 6.33 -3.40 -8.52
C PRO A 31 7.59 -3.84 -7.76
N SER A 32 8.11 -3.00 -6.87
CA SER A 32 9.25 -3.34 -6.01
C SER A 32 8.79 -3.84 -4.65
N PRO A 33 9.40 -4.89 -4.08
CA PRO A 33 9.10 -5.29 -2.71
C PRO A 33 9.58 -4.22 -1.74
N GLY A 34 8.77 -3.92 -0.73
CA GLY A 34 9.04 -2.93 0.30
C GLY A 34 8.48 -3.33 1.66
N LEU A 35 8.93 -2.63 2.68
CA LEU A 35 8.51 -2.80 4.07
C LEU A 35 7.96 -1.48 4.62
N ILE A 36 6.72 -1.52 5.08
CA ILE A 36 6.04 -0.41 5.73
C ILE A 36 6.60 -0.26 7.15
N LEU A 37 7.17 0.92 7.41
CA LEU A 37 7.71 1.29 8.71
C LEU A 37 6.65 1.97 9.58
N GLU A 38 5.88 2.88 8.99
CA GLU A 38 4.85 3.65 9.68
C GLU A 38 3.74 4.12 8.74
N TRP A 39 2.57 4.41 9.32
CA TRP A 39 1.42 5.02 8.65
C TRP A 39 1.14 6.40 9.22
N ARG A 40 0.74 7.34 8.38
CA ARG A 40 0.23 8.65 8.77
C ARG A 40 -0.97 9.06 7.94
N GLN A 41 -1.85 9.89 8.52
CA GLN A 41 -2.80 10.67 7.74
C GLN A 41 -2.15 11.96 7.27
N THR A 42 -2.39 12.30 6.01
CA THR A 42 -2.06 13.61 5.44
C THR A 42 -3.09 14.66 5.87
N ASN A 43 -2.81 15.94 5.61
CA ASN A 43 -3.75 17.03 5.90
C ASN A 43 -5.07 16.92 5.12
N SER A 44 -5.11 16.14 4.04
CA SER A 44 -6.34 15.85 3.28
C SER A 44 -7.13 14.66 3.82
N GLY A 45 -6.68 14.03 4.90
CA GLY A 45 -7.29 12.83 5.47
C GLY A 45 -6.89 11.52 4.78
N ALA A 46 -6.10 11.58 3.71
CA ALA A 46 -5.61 10.38 3.01
C ALA A 46 -4.50 9.68 3.81
N TRP A 47 -4.39 8.36 3.67
CA TRP A 47 -3.33 7.58 4.30
C TRP A 47 -2.07 7.56 3.44
N ALA A 48 -0.92 7.73 4.09
CA ALA A 48 0.40 7.53 3.51
C ALA A 48 1.23 6.63 4.42
N ALA A 49 2.05 5.77 3.83
CA ALA A 49 2.97 4.90 4.54
C ALA A 49 4.41 5.26 4.22
N ARG A 50 5.29 5.24 5.23
CA ARG A 50 6.73 5.32 5.02
C ARG A 50 7.23 3.92 4.72
N VAL A 51 7.87 3.75 3.58
CA VAL A 51 8.27 2.44 3.06
C VAL A 51 9.75 2.46 2.73
N VAL A 52 10.47 1.44 3.22
CA VAL A 52 11.81 1.12 2.72
C VAL A 52 11.70 0.12 1.57
N TYR A 53 12.32 0.41 0.43
CA TYR A 53 12.25 -0.44 -0.76
C TYR A 53 13.54 -0.31 -1.58
N VAL A 54 13.74 -1.25 -2.52
CA VAL A 54 14.92 -1.27 -3.41
C VAL A 54 14.47 -0.93 -4.84
N PRO A 55 14.69 0.31 -5.33
CA PRO A 55 14.21 0.75 -6.65
C PRO A 55 14.96 0.09 -7.82
N ASP A 56 16.23 -0.25 -7.63
CA ASP A 56 17.01 -1.04 -8.60
C ASP A 56 17.71 -2.20 -7.86
N HIS A 57 17.22 -3.41 -8.11
CA HIS A 57 17.80 -4.63 -7.56
C HIS A 57 19.27 -4.84 -7.97
N ARG A 58 19.71 -4.25 -9.08
CA ARG A 58 21.12 -4.32 -9.54
C ARG A 58 22.03 -3.41 -8.73
N GLU A 59 21.53 -2.27 -8.27
CA GLU A 59 22.28 -1.36 -7.40
C GLU A 59 22.25 -1.84 -5.94
N GLY A 60 21.26 -2.65 -5.54
CA GLY A 60 21.15 -3.22 -4.20
C GLY A 60 20.95 -2.19 -3.09
N ARG A 61 20.63 -0.94 -3.45
CA ARG A 61 20.48 0.16 -2.51
C ARG A 61 19.03 0.31 -2.08
N SER A 62 18.78 0.28 -0.77
CA SER A 62 17.47 0.63 -0.21
C SER A 62 17.31 2.14 -0.07
N VAL A 63 16.11 2.63 -0.31
CA VAL A 63 15.70 4.01 -0.04
C VAL A 63 14.43 4.02 0.81
N GLU A 64 14.24 5.07 1.59
CA GLU A 64 13.01 5.32 2.34
C GLU A 64 12.24 6.46 1.69
N ASP A 65 10.95 6.25 1.46
CA ASP A 65 10.07 7.31 0.95
C ASP A 65 8.63 7.15 1.45
N TRP A 66 7.84 8.21 1.33
CA TRP A 66 6.42 8.22 1.66
C TRP A 66 5.57 7.93 0.42
N PHE A 67 4.75 6.89 0.52
CA PHE A 67 3.81 6.51 -0.53
C PHE A 67 2.38 6.70 -0.05
N ALA A 68 1.53 7.19 -0.95
CA ALA A 68 0.09 7.10 -0.73
C ALA A 68 -0.35 5.63 -0.72
N ASP A 69 -1.39 5.32 0.05
CA ASP A 69 -1.95 3.97 0.19
C ASP A 69 -2.25 3.28 -1.15
N TYR A 70 -2.75 4.01 -2.14
CA TYR A 70 -3.07 3.49 -3.47
C TYR A 70 -1.86 3.06 -4.31
N HIS A 71 -0.64 3.46 -3.92
CA HIS A 71 0.61 2.98 -4.51
C HIS A 71 1.16 1.72 -3.84
N LEU A 72 0.53 1.25 -2.77
CA LEU A 72 0.94 0.08 -2.01
C LEU A 72 -0.04 -1.06 -2.20
N ARG A 73 0.48 -2.28 -2.27
CA ARG A 73 -0.32 -3.52 -2.22
C ARG A 73 0.28 -4.47 -1.21
N PRO A 74 -0.52 -5.16 -0.38
CA PRO A 74 -0.01 -6.20 0.50
C PRO A 74 0.70 -7.31 -0.28
N ILE A 75 1.77 -7.89 0.27
CA ILE A 75 2.58 -8.91 -0.44
C ILE A 75 1.83 -10.22 -0.70
N ASP A 76 0.90 -10.56 0.19
CA ASP A 76 -0.04 -11.68 0.09
C ASP A 76 -1.03 -11.52 -1.08
N VAL A 77 -1.13 -10.31 -1.63
CA VAL A 77 -1.83 -10.01 -2.87
C VAL A 77 -0.78 -9.81 -3.96
N TRP A 78 -0.41 -10.89 -4.64
CA TRP A 78 0.47 -10.79 -5.80
C TRP A 78 -0.17 -9.89 -6.88
N PRO A 79 0.59 -9.01 -7.58
CA PRO A 79 0.03 -8.07 -8.55
C PRO A 79 -0.55 -8.70 -9.84
N SER A 80 -0.64 -10.03 -9.93
CA SER A 80 -1.22 -10.68 -11.11
C SER A 80 -2.73 -10.58 -11.09
N GLU A 81 -3.22 -9.99 -12.17
CA GLU A 81 -4.58 -10.09 -12.69
C GLU A 81 -5.60 -9.18 -12.00
N GLY A 82 -5.82 -8.03 -12.64
CA GLY A 82 -7.11 -7.37 -12.53
C GLY A 82 -8.25 -8.34 -12.86
N THR A 83 -9.34 -8.23 -12.12
CA THR A 83 -10.69 -8.37 -12.69
C THR A 83 -10.99 -9.70 -13.41
N GLN A 84 -10.78 -10.86 -12.79
CA GLN A 84 -11.38 -12.13 -13.26
C GLN A 84 -12.15 -12.93 -12.19
N GLN A 85 -12.42 -12.35 -11.02
CA GLN A 85 -13.28 -13.00 -10.01
C GLN A 85 -14.76 -12.60 -10.08
N ALA A 86 -15.19 -11.94 -11.17
CA ALA A 86 -16.61 -11.72 -11.47
C ALA A 86 -17.21 -12.79 -12.41
N ALA A 87 -16.39 -13.69 -12.98
CA ALA A 87 -16.87 -14.73 -13.90
C ALA A 87 -17.16 -16.08 -13.24
N ARG A 88 -16.94 -16.24 -11.92
CA ARG A 88 -17.19 -17.51 -11.20
C ARG A 88 -18.49 -17.57 -10.40
N TYR A 89 -19.27 -16.48 -10.39
CA TYR A 89 -20.62 -16.46 -9.83
C TYR A 89 -21.63 -16.20 -10.95
N GLY A 90 -21.93 -17.23 -11.75
CA GLY A 90 -22.85 -17.09 -12.86
C GLY A 90 -23.02 -18.35 -13.69
N THR A 91 -23.15 -19.51 -13.05
CA THR A 91 -23.80 -20.66 -13.70
C THR A 91 -24.71 -21.32 -12.69
N GLU A 92 -25.77 -20.58 -12.38
CA GLU A 92 -27.01 -21.14 -11.88
C GLU A 92 -27.84 -21.54 -13.10
N ARG A 93 -27.94 -22.85 -13.35
CA ARG A 93 -29.15 -23.62 -13.71
C ARG A 93 -28.81 -25.03 -14.19
#